data_AF-A0A7G6A4P4-F1
#
_entry.id   AF-A0A7G6A4P4-F1
#
_cell.length_a   1.000
_cell.length_b   1.000
_cell.length_c   1.000
_cell.angle_alpha   90.00
_cell.angle_beta   90.00
_cell.angle_gamma   90.00
#
_symmetry.space_group_name_H-M   'P 1'
#
loop_
_entity.id
_entity.type
_entity.pdbx_description
1 polymer ?
#
loop_
_entity_poly.entity_id
_entity_poly.type
_entity_poly.pdbx_seq_one_letter_code
_entity_poly.pdbx_strand_id
1 'polypeptide(L)'
;MSLLTRLSGACALVLAVLAPGAALAEPSMIYLVRHGEKALEGKDPELTPQGRQRAQNIATMLGKAGIAHIFSTPTNRTQQTAQPLAQHSGLPVQLYDPKTPQALVAKVKTLNGAVLVVGHSNTLSELVRLFGGQPGSDIADNEFDRLYQLIPGAGGAITTVLFTSLPATGAAP
;
A
#
# COMPACT_ATOMS: atom_id res chain seq x y z
N MET A 1 -20.77 49.51 63.15
CA MET A 1 -19.76 48.52 62.73
C MET A 1 -20.50 47.22 62.39
N SER A 2 -20.82 46.98 61.12
CA SER A 2 -21.38 45.72 60.59
C SER A 2 -21.28 45.75 59.05
N LEU A 3 -20.15 45.27 58.49
CA LEU A 3 -20.01 44.11 57.59
C LEU A 3 -21.09 44.03 56.47
N LEU A 4 -20.79 44.53 55.27
CA LEU A 4 -20.13 43.83 54.14
C LEU A 4 -21.07 42.91 53.33
N THR A 5 -21.64 43.48 52.28
CA THR A 5 -22.38 42.83 51.19
C THR A 5 -21.46 41.88 50.42
N ARG A 6 -21.79 40.58 50.35
CA ARG A 6 -21.05 39.62 49.51
C ARG A 6 -21.70 39.53 48.12
N LEU A 7 -21.10 40.18 47.13
CA LEU A 7 -21.34 39.85 45.72
C LEU A 7 -20.65 38.50 45.44
N SER A 8 -21.44 37.45 45.22
CA SER A 8 -20.94 36.19 44.69
C SER A 8 -20.84 36.32 43.17
N GLY A 9 -19.67 36.68 42.66
CA GLY A 9 -19.35 36.64 41.24
C GLY A 9 -19.15 35.19 40.79
N ALA A 10 -20.13 34.63 40.08
CA ALA A 10 -19.98 33.34 39.41
C ALA A 10 -19.11 33.53 38.16
N CYS A 11 -17.83 33.20 38.27
CA CYS A 11 -16.92 33.13 37.12
C CYS A 11 -17.15 31.80 36.39
N ALA A 12 -17.97 31.81 35.34
CA ALA A 12 -18.18 30.64 34.50
C ALA A 12 -16.96 30.43 33.60
N LEU A 13 -16.06 29.55 34.02
CA LEU A 13 -14.94 29.08 33.21
C LEU A 13 -15.49 28.19 32.08
N VAL A 14 -15.64 28.76 30.88
CA VAL A 14 -15.96 27.95 29.68
C VAL A 14 -14.68 27.24 29.25
N LEU A 15 -14.52 25.98 29.68
CA LEU A 15 -13.53 25.07 29.11
C LEU A 15 -13.98 24.71 27.69
N ALA A 16 -13.42 25.39 26.69
CA ALA A 16 -13.50 24.96 25.31
C ALA A 16 -12.77 23.62 25.17
N VAL A 17 -13.53 22.53 25.14
CA VAL A 17 -13.00 21.20 24.83
C VAL A 17 -12.52 21.22 23.39
N LEU A 18 -11.20 21.33 23.20
CA LEU A 18 -10.55 21.04 21.93
C LEU A 18 -10.74 19.54 21.65
N ALA A 19 -11.81 19.18 20.96
CA ALA A 19 -11.96 17.84 20.42
C ALA A 19 -10.78 17.60 19.45
N PRO A 20 -9.96 16.55 19.65
CA PRO A 20 -8.98 16.16 18.66
C PRO A 20 -9.75 15.86 17.37
N GLY A 21 -9.46 16.59 16.30
CA GLY A 21 -10.00 16.25 14.98
C GLY A 21 -9.62 14.80 14.70
N ALA A 22 -10.62 13.94 14.49
CA ALA A 22 -10.36 12.56 14.09
C ALA A 22 -9.51 12.60 12.83
N ALA A 23 -8.25 12.18 12.92
CA ALA A 23 -7.45 11.92 11.74
C ALA A 23 -8.23 10.86 10.96
N LEU A 24 -8.73 11.24 9.77
CA LEU A 24 -9.36 10.28 8.88
C LEU A 24 -8.29 9.23 8.57
N ALA A 25 -8.61 7.96 8.85
CA ALA A 25 -7.73 6.85 8.56
C ALA A 25 -7.50 6.82 7.05
N GLU A 26 -6.25 7.00 6.62
CA GLU A 26 -5.80 6.93 5.24
C GLU A 26 -4.39 6.29 5.26
N PRO A 27 -4.05 5.48 4.25
CA PRO A 27 -2.78 4.77 4.24
C PRO A 27 -1.64 5.78 4.20
N SER A 28 -0.56 5.53 4.95
CA SER A 28 0.58 6.45 4.94
C SER A 28 1.36 6.39 3.63
N MET A 29 1.37 5.22 2.98
CA MET A 29 2.05 4.93 1.73
C MET A 29 1.34 3.76 1.03
N ILE A 30 1.31 3.74 -0.30
CA ILE A 30 0.81 2.59 -1.07
C ILE A 30 1.89 2.13 -2.05
N TYR A 31 2.29 0.88 -1.94
CA TYR A 31 3.23 0.22 -2.83
C TYR A 31 2.48 -0.73 -3.74
N LEU A 32 2.71 -0.66 -5.05
CA LEU A 32 2.13 -1.59 -6.01
C LEU A 32 3.22 -2.26 -6.84
N VAL A 33 3.13 -3.58 -6.96
CA VAL A 33 4.07 -4.39 -7.75
C VAL A 33 3.33 -5.41 -8.59
N ARG A 34 3.92 -5.77 -9.74
CA ARG A 34 3.50 -6.94 -10.50
C ARG A 34 4.02 -8.19 -9.80
N HIS A 35 3.36 -9.33 -9.98
CA HIS A 35 3.99 -10.62 -9.67
C HIS A 35 5.37 -10.73 -10.35
N GLY A 36 6.28 -11.52 -9.77
CA GLY A 36 7.56 -11.86 -10.40
C GLY A 36 7.42 -12.79 -11.61
N GLU A 37 8.55 -13.13 -12.21
CA GLU A 37 8.63 -14.02 -13.36
C GLU A 37 7.94 -15.37 -13.07
N LYS A 38 7.06 -15.78 -13.97
CA LYS A 38 6.23 -16.99 -13.83
C LYS A 38 6.61 -18.05 -14.86
N ALA A 39 6.29 -19.31 -14.58
CA ALA A 39 6.40 -20.36 -15.59
C ALA A 39 5.56 -20.03 -16.84
N LEU A 40 6.00 -20.54 -17.99
CA LEU A 40 5.33 -20.31 -19.27
C LEU A 40 4.03 -21.13 -19.37
N GLU A 41 4.04 -22.34 -18.81
CA GLU A 41 2.95 -23.31 -18.91
C GLU A 41 2.20 -23.50 -17.59
N GLY A 42 0.95 -23.96 -17.70
CA GLY A 42 0.04 -24.18 -16.57
C GLY A 42 -1.08 -23.14 -16.50
N LYS A 43 -2.23 -23.56 -15.94
CA LYS A 43 -3.43 -22.70 -15.81
C LYS A 43 -3.23 -21.56 -14.80
N ASP A 44 -2.57 -21.85 -13.69
CA ASP A 44 -2.13 -20.86 -12.71
C ASP A 44 -0.65 -21.10 -12.38
N PRO A 45 0.27 -20.64 -13.23
CA PRO A 45 1.67 -20.99 -13.14
C PRO A 45 2.33 -20.37 -11.89
N GLU A 46 3.21 -21.14 -11.30
CA GLU A 46 4.09 -20.73 -10.20
C GLU A 46 5.14 -19.72 -10.66
N LEU A 47 5.81 -19.06 -9.70
CA LEU A 47 7.02 -18.29 -9.98
C LEU A 47 8.17 -19.21 -10.42
N THR A 48 8.93 -18.75 -11.40
CA THR A 48 10.23 -19.35 -11.73
C THR A 48 11.24 -19.12 -10.60
N PRO A 49 12.42 -19.77 -10.60
CA PRO A 49 13.50 -19.40 -9.68
C PRO A 49 13.83 -17.90 -9.71
N GLN A 50 13.80 -17.29 -10.90
CA GLN A 50 13.97 -15.85 -11.10
C GLN A 50 12.89 -15.05 -10.38
N GLY A 51 11.61 -15.41 -10.57
CA GLY A 51 10.49 -14.72 -9.92
C GLY A 51 10.53 -14.84 -8.39
N ARG A 52 10.95 -15.99 -7.86
CA ARG A 52 11.13 -16.19 -6.42
C ARG A 52 12.25 -15.30 -5.86
N GLN A 53 13.37 -15.17 -6.56
CA GLN A 53 14.44 -14.26 -6.15
C GLN A 53 13.96 -12.80 -6.19
N ARG A 54 13.20 -12.40 -7.21
CA ARG A 54 12.59 -11.07 -7.26
C ARG A 54 11.65 -10.81 -6.08
N ALA A 55 10.83 -11.79 -5.71
CA ALA A 55 9.95 -11.68 -4.54
C ALA A 55 10.76 -11.43 -3.25
N GLN A 56 11.91 -12.09 -3.09
CA GLN A 56 12.83 -11.85 -1.98
C GLN A 56 13.44 -10.44 -2.01
N ASN A 57 13.81 -9.95 -3.20
CA ASN A 57 14.35 -8.60 -3.36
C ASN A 57 13.30 -7.53 -3.00
N ILE A 58 12.04 -7.72 -3.42
CA ILE A 58 10.92 -6.85 -3.06
C ILE A 58 10.72 -6.83 -1.54
N ALA A 59 10.74 -8.01 -0.90
CA ALA A 59 10.63 -8.11 0.56
C ALA A 59 11.78 -7.40 1.28
N THR A 60 13.00 -7.52 0.77
CA THR A 60 14.18 -6.82 1.31
C THR A 60 14.03 -5.30 1.18
N MET A 61 13.61 -4.82 0.00
CA MET A 61 13.42 -3.40 -0.28
C MET A 61 12.32 -2.77 0.59
N LEU A 62 11.21 -3.50 0.81
CA LEU A 62 10.06 -3.01 1.56
C LEU A 62 10.06 -3.38 3.05
N GLY A 63 11.00 -4.22 3.51
CA GLY A 63 11.02 -4.75 4.88
C GLY A 63 11.12 -3.68 5.97
N LYS A 64 11.65 -2.50 5.63
CA LYS A 64 11.74 -1.34 6.54
C LYS A 64 10.74 -0.22 6.21
N ALA A 65 9.84 -0.43 5.26
CA ALA A 65 8.88 0.58 4.82
C ALA A 65 7.64 0.71 5.74
N GLY A 66 7.59 -0.03 6.85
CA GLY A 66 6.46 0.02 7.79
C GLY A 66 5.17 -0.54 7.20
N ILE A 67 5.27 -1.55 6.33
CA ILE A 67 4.12 -2.22 5.73
C ILE A 67 3.26 -2.83 6.85
N ALA A 68 1.98 -2.47 6.86
CA ALA A 68 0.97 -2.92 7.81
C ALA A 68 -0.09 -3.82 7.16
N HIS A 69 -0.25 -3.73 5.83
CA HIS A 69 -1.22 -4.51 5.08
C HIS A 69 -0.64 -5.00 3.76
N ILE A 70 -0.93 -6.26 3.41
CA ILE A 70 -0.47 -6.90 2.17
C ILE A 70 -1.68 -7.47 1.45
N PHE A 71 -1.83 -7.11 0.18
CA PHE A 71 -2.89 -7.58 -0.70
C PHE A 71 -2.33 -8.31 -1.91
N SER A 72 -2.98 -9.39 -2.34
CA SER A 72 -2.70 -10.05 -3.62
C SER A 72 -3.98 -10.52 -4.30
N THR A 73 -3.93 -10.70 -5.62
CA THR A 73 -4.95 -11.52 -6.31
C THR A 73 -4.80 -13.00 -5.89
N PRO A 74 -5.79 -13.88 -6.16
CA PRO A 74 -5.70 -15.29 -5.75
C PRO A 74 -4.75 -16.14 -6.60
N THR A 75 -4.04 -15.58 -7.58
CA THR A 75 -3.15 -16.40 -8.43
C THR A 75 -1.89 -16.83 -7.68
N ASN A 76 -1.38 -18.03 -7.94
CA ASN A 76 -0.19 -18.54 -7.28
C ASN A 76 1.01 -17.58 -7.38
N ARG A 77 1.28 -17.05 -8.57
CA ARG A 77 2.38 -16.09 -8.80
C ARG A 77 2.29 -14.79 -7.99
N THR A 78 1.09 -14.22 -7.78
CA THR A 78 0.93 -13.00 -6.98
C THR A 78 1.08 -13.30 -5.49
N GLN A 79 0.48 -14.40 -5.02
CA GLN A 79 0.63 -14.86 -3.64
C GLN A 79 2.11 -15.15 -3.31
N GLN A 80 2.81 -15.89 -4.17
CA GLN A 80 4.23 -16.19 -4.00
C GLN A 80 5.13 -14.95 -4.06
N THR A 81 4.72 -13.90 -4.78
CA THR A 81 5.46 -12.64 -4.80
C THR A 81 5.28 -11.87 -3.48
N ALA A 82 4.09 -11.92 -2.88
CA ALA A 82 3.79 -11.30 -1.59
C ALA A 82 4.39 -12.05 -0.40
N GLN A 83 4.51 -13.38 -0.51
CA GLN A 83 4.81 -14.29 0.59
C GLN A 83 6.09 -13.95 1.38
N PRO A 84 7.23 -13.59 0.75
CA PRO A 84 8.45 -13.33 1.52
C PRO A 84 8.33 -12.10 2.44
N LEU A 85 7.64 -11.04 1.98
CA LEU A 85 7.40 -9.87 2.82
C LEU A 85 6.40 -10.19 3.94
N ALA A 86 5.35 -10.95 3.63
CA ALA A 86 4.37 -11.42 4.61
C ALA A 86 5.04 -12.19 5.75
N GLN A 87 5.95 -13.11 5.41
CA GLN A 87 6.74 -13.86 6.40
C GLN A 87 7.67 -12.96 7.20
N HIS A 88 8.38 -12.05 6.53
CA HIS A 88 9.31 -11.12 7.20
C HIS A 88 8.61 -10.19 8.20
N SER A 89 7.40 -9.74 7.86
CA SER A 89 6.61 -8.79 8.66
C SER A 89 5.62 -9.45 9.63
N GLY A 90 5.44 -10.77 9.56
CA GLY A 90 4.43 -11.49 10.35
C GLY A 90 2.99 -11.13 9.97
N LEU A 91 2.76 -10.61 8.76
CA LEU A 91 1.44 -10.16 8.30
C LEU A 91 0.78 -11.19 7.38
N PRO A 92 -0.56 -11.32 7.41
CA PRO A 92 -1.27 -12.14 6.45
C PRO A 92 -1.35 -11.47 5.08
N VAL A 93 -1.36 -12.29 4.02
CA VAL A 93 -1.73 -11.83 2.68
C VAL A 93 -3.26 -11.83 2.55
N GLN A 94 -3.84 -10.68 2.27
CA GLN A 94 -5.28 -10.52 2.05
C GLN A 94 -5.62 -10.62 0.57
N LEU A 95 -6.59 -11.46 0.21
CA LEU A 95 -6.99 -11.60 -1.17
C LEU A 95 -7.90 -10.46 -1.62
N TYR A 96 -7.74 -10.02 -2.87
CA TYR A 96 -8.67 -9.14 -3.56
C TYR A 96 -9.04 -9.67 -4.94
N ASP A 97 -10.23 -9.33 -5.42
CA ASP A 97 -10.65 -9.66 -6.79
C ASP A 97 -10.14 -8.59 -7.77
N PRO A 98 -9.26 -8.94 -8.73
CA PRO A 98 -8.79 -8.00 -9.74
C PRO A 98 -9.91 -7.46 -10.65
N LYS A 99 -11.10 -8.09 -10.67
CA LYS A 99 -12.26 -7.61 -11.43
C LYS A 99 -13.02 -6.48 -10.74
N THR A 100 -12.75 -6.22 -9.47
CA THR A 100 -13.40 -5.16 -8.68
C THR A 100 -12.35 -4.23 -8.04
N PRO A 101 -11.51 -3.54 -8.84
CA PRO A 101 -10.41 -2.73 -8.31
C PRO A 101 -10.89 -1.58 -7.42
N GLN A 102 -12.09 -1.03 -7.67
CA GLN A 102 -12.70 0.02 -6.84
C GLN A 102 -12.96 -0.45 -5.41
N ALA A 103 -13.34 -1.72 -5.22
CA ALA A 103 -13.56 -2.29 -3.89
C ALA A 103 -12.25 -2.39 -3.09
N LEU A 104 -11.15 -2.78 -3.76
CA LEU A 104 -9.83 -2.75 -3.14
C LEU A 104 -9.43 -1.33 -2.75
N VAL A 105 -9.59 -0.36 -3.65
CA VAL A 105 -9.23 1.04 -3.42
C VAL A 105 -10.02 1.63 -2.27
N ALA A 106 -11.34 1.41 -2.24
CA ALA A 106 -12.20 1.86 -1.15
C ALA A 106 -11.77 1.26 0.19
N LYS A 107 -11.43 -0.03 0.23
CA LYS A 107 -10.91 -0.68 1.44
C LYS A 107 -9.58 -0.07 1.87
N VAL A 108 -8.62 0.06 0.96
CA VAL A 108 -7.27 0.56 1.25
C VAL A 108 -7.29 1.98 1.79
N LYS A 109 -8.17 2.85 1.27
CA LYS A 109 -8.34 4.23 1.77
C LYS A 109 -8.82 4.33 3.22
N THR A 110 -9.36 3.25 3.80
CA THR A 110 -9.78 3.24 5.21
C THR A 110 -8.72 2.70 6.17
N LEU A 111 -7.57 2.26 5.65
CA LEU A 111 -6.52 1.62 6.45
C LEU A 111 -5.49 2.64 6.93
N ASN A 112 -4.84 2.33 8.05
CA ASN A 112 -3.68 3.08 8.53
C ASN A 112 -2.38 2.33 8.20
N GLY A 113 -1.28 3.06 8.08
CA GLY A 113 0.04 2.47 7.78
C GLY A 113 0.25 2.19 6.30
N ALA A 114 1.42 1.64 5.97
CA ALA A 114 1.80 1.42 4.58
C ALA A 114 1.19 0.11 4.04
N VAL A 115 0.82 0.11 2.76
CA VAL A 115 0.13 -1.02 2.11
C VAL A 115 0.96 -1.53 0.94
N LEU A 116 1.11 -2.85 0.80
CA LEU A 116 1.57 -3.49 -0.43
C LEU A 116 0.38 -4.10 -1.18
N VAL A 117 0.29 -3.84 -2.48
CA VAL A 117 -0.64 -4.50 -3.41
C VAL A 117 0.15 -5.22 -4.49
N VAL A 118 -0.08 -6.53 -4.63
CA VAL A 118 0.54 -7.38 -5.65
C VAL A 118 -0.48 -7.78 -6.70
N GLY A 119 -0.26 -7.37 -7.95
CA GLY A 119 -1.20 -7.55 -9.06
C GLY A 119 -0.55 -8.00 -10.37
N HIS A 120 -1.14 -7.57 -11.47
CA HIS A 120 -0.77 -7.94 -12.84
C HIS A 120 -0.47 -6.70 -13.68
N SER A 121 0.38 -6.84 -14.72
CA SER A 121 0.77 -5.73 -15.62
C SER A 121 -0.45 -4.95 -16.14
N ASN A 122 -1.50 -5.65 -16.54
CA ASN A 122 -2.74 -5.08 -17.08
C ASN A 122 -3.70 -4.47 -16.03
N THR A 123 -3.43 -4.63 -14.73
CA THR A 123 -4.31 -4.12 -13.65
C THR A 123 -3.68 -2.99 -12.83
N LEU A 124 -2.35 -2.93 -12.77
CA LEU A 124 -1.66 -1.96 -11.91
C LEU A 124 -1.86 -0.53 -12.38
N SER A 125 -1.81 -0.27 -13.69
CA SER A 125 -2.03 1.07 -14.22
C SER A 125 -3.42 1.61 -13.88
N GLU A 126 -4.44 0.74 -13.82
CA GLU A 126 -5.79 1.13 -13.38
C GLU A 126 -5.81 1.43 -11.87
N LEU A 127 -5.23 0.56 -11.04
CA LEU A 127 -5.15 0.78 -9.59
C LEU A 127 -4.44 2.09 -9.25
N VAL A 128 -3.32 2.40 -9.91
CA VAL A 128 -2.60 3.67 -9.71
C VAL A 128 -3.51 4.86 -10.02
N ARG A 129 -4.28 4.83 -11.13
CA ARG A 129 -5.24 5.89 -11.46
C ARG A 129 -6.35 6.00 -10.42
N LEU A 130 -6.93 4.88 -9.98
CA LEU A 130 -8.00 4.87 -8.99
C LEU A 130 -7.56 5.38 -7.61
N PHE A 131 -6.29 5.17 -7.25
CA PHE A 131 -5.71 5.80 -6.07
C PHE A 131 -5.50 7.31 -6.25
N GLY A 132 -5.42 7.81 -7.49
CA GLY A 132 -5.20 9.23 -7.82
C GLY A 132 -3.80 9.52 -8.34
N GLY A 133 -2.98 8.49 -8.56
CA GLY A 133 -1.61 8.60 -9.07
C GLY A 133 -1.51 8.61 -10.59
N GLN A 134 -0.28 8.74 -11.09
CA GLN A 134 0.06 8.75 -12.51
C GLN A 134 0.77 7.45 -12.90
N PRO A 135 0.15 6.55 -13.68
CA PRO A 135 0.69 5.22 -13.95
C PRO A 135 1.90 5.19 -14.89
N GLY A 136 2.16 6.28 -15.62
CA GLY A 136 3.16 6.34 -16.67
C GLY A 136 2.73 5.55 -17.91
N SER A 137 3.71 5.00 -18.63
CA SER A 137 3.48 4.08 -19.75
C SER A 137 2.92 2.74 -19.27
N ASP A 138 2.33 1.98 -20.19
CA ASP A 138 1.95 0.60 -19.92
C ASP A 138 3.15 -0.26 -19.52
N ILE A 139 2.90 -1.27 -18.70
CA ILE A 139 3.91 -2.22 -18.24
C ILE A 139 4.07 -3.29 -19.31
N ALA A 140 5.26 -3.44 -19.88
CA ALA A 140 5.50 -4.43 -20.91
C ALA A 140 5.37 -5.88 -20.37
N ASP A 141 5.06 -6.83 -21.24
CA ASP A 141 4.86 -8.23 -20.81
C ASP A 141 6.10 -8.84 -20.16
N ASN A 142 7.30 -8.43 -20.58
CA ASN A 142 8.58 -8.83 -20.02
C ASN A 142 9.08 -7.93 -18.87
N GLU A 143 8.31 -6.92 -18.47
CA GLU A 143 8.67 -5.99 -17.39
C GLU A 143 8.08 -6.46 -16.05
N PHE A 144 8.93 -7.04 -15.21
CA PHE A 144 8.55 -7.58 -13.89
C PHE A 144 9.07 -6.74 -12.73
N ASP A 145 9.90 -5.76 -13.01
CA ASP A 145 10.70 -5.05 -12.02
C ASP A 145 10.06 -3.74 -11.53
N ARG A 146 9.09 -3.18 -12.26
CA ARG A 146 8.42 -1.93 -11.87
C ARG A 146 7.73 -2.04 -10.52
N LEU A 147 8.08 -1.09 -9.65
CA LEU A 147 7.39 -0.82 -8.40
C LEU A 147 6.85 0.61 -8.42
N TYR A 148 5.58 0.76 -8.06
CA TYR A 148 4.96 2.06 -7.78
C TYR A 148 5.01 2.34 -6.29
N GLN A 149 5.43 3.55 -5.92
CA GLN A 149 5.19 4.13 -4.61
C GLN A 149 4.25 5.31 -4.79
N LEU A 150 3.09 5.24 -4.16
CA LEU A 150 2.13 6.34 -4.09
C LEU A 150 2.23 6.98 -2.71
N ILE A 151 2.44 8.29 -2.71
CA ILE A 151 2.62 9.11 -1.53
C ILE A 151 1.37 10.01 -1.41
N PRO A 152 0.47 9.71 -0.47
CA PRO A 152 -0.64 10.61 -0.18
C PRO A 152 -0.17 11.96 0.36
N GLY A 153 -0.74 13.03 -0.18
CA GLY A 153 -0.48 14.42 0.20
C GLY A 153 -1.74 15.14 0.66
N ALA A 154 -1.60 16.42 0.98
CA ALA A 154 -2.72 17.26 1.42
C ALA A 154 -3.82 17.35 0.35
N GLY A 155 -5.08 17.41 0.80
CA GLY A 155 -6.23 17.57 -0.10
C GLY A 155 -6.50 16.38 -1.04
N GLY A 156 -5.96 15.19 -0.74
CA GLY A 156 -6.14 13.99 -1.56
C GLY A 156 -5.23 13.90 -2.78
N ALA A 157 -4.25 14.81 -2.92
CA ALA A 157 -3.23 14.70 -3.95
C ALA A 157 -2.39 13.43 -3.75
N ILE A 158 -2.00 12.76 -4.83
CA ILE A 158 -1.09 11.61 -4.79
C ILE A 158 0.14 11.91 -5.65
N THR A 159 1.32 11.77 -5.07
CA THR A 159 2.58 11.72 -5.83
C THR A 159 2.89 10.27 -6.18
N THR A 160 3.16 9.99 -7.46
CA THR A 160 3.65 8.68 -7.90
C THR A 160 5.15 8.74 -8.12
N VAL A 161 5.88 7.83 -7.46
CA VAL A 161 7.30 7.58 -7.68
C VAL A 161 7.45 6.16 -8.26
N LEU A 162 8.27 6.03 -9.30
CA LEU A 162 8.60 4.73 -9.91
C LEU A 162 9.97 4.29 -9.45
N PHE A 163 10.04 3.03 -9.02
CA PHE A 163 11.28 2.34 -8.70
C PHE A 163 11.41 1.09 -9.56
N THR A 164 12.64 0.59 -9.64
CA THR A 164 12.96 -0.70 -10.23
C THR A 164 13.39 -1.62 -9.10
N SER A 165 12.66 -2.72 -8.89
CA SER A 165 13.10 -3.79 -7.99
C SER A 165 14.35 -4.46 -8.57
N LEU A 166 15.32 -4.74 -7.69
CA LEU A 166 16.56 -5.38 -8.11
C LEU A 166 16.26 -6.67 -8.89
N PRO A 167 16.98 -6.93 -10.00
CA PRO A 167 16.79 -8.15 -10.76
C PRO A 167 17.07 -9.36 -9.88
N ALA A 168 16.43 -10.47 -10.20
CA ALA A 168 16.93 -11.76 -9.76
C ALA A 168 18.39 -11.86 -10.23
N THR A 169 19.32 -12.12 -9.33
CA THR A 169 20.75 -12.20 -9.65
C THR A 169 20.97 -13.06 -10.90
N GLY A 170 21.48 -12.46 -11.98
CA GLY A 170 21.74 -13.16 -13.25
C GLY A 170 21.57 -12.34 -14.53
N ALA A 171 20.96 -11.15 -14.49
CA ALA A 171 20.99 -10.22 -15.62
C ALA A 171 21.40 -8.84 -15.11
N ALA A 172 22.65 -8.47 -15.36
CA ALA A 172 23.04 -7.06 -15.41
C ALA A 172 22.32 -6.41 -16.60
N PRO A 173 22.08 -5.08 -16.58
CA PRO A 173 21.74 -4.36 -17.80
C PRO A 173 22.82 -4.55 -18.88
#